data_AF-A0A9D9TBT9-F1
#
_entry.id   AF-A0A9D9TBT9-F1
#
_cell.length_a   1.000
_cell.length_b   1.000
_cell.length_c   1.000
_cell.angle_alpha   90.00
_cell.angle_beta   90.00
_cell.angle_gamma   90.00
#
_symmetry.space_group_name_H-M   'P 1'
#
loop_
_entity.id
_entity.type
_entity.pdbx_description
1 polymer ?
#
loop_
_entity_poly.entity_id
_entity_poly.type
_entity_poly.pdbx_seq_one_letter_code
_entity_poly.pdbx_strand_id
1 'polypeptide(L)' 'MEQFLWDFSIYSSLLGLGLLIIAFLTGLRIIKIKAKYRIHKKAAIGAFITVMIHAIIMIYFYFFT' A
#
# COMPACT_ATOMS: atom_id res chain seq x y z
N MET A 1 10.65 -20.76 -0.31
CA MET A 1 9.30 -20.17 -0.13
C MET A 1 9.38 -18.89 0.69
N GLU A 2 10.12 -18.90 1.78
CA GLU A 2 10.38 -17.72 2.62
C GLU A 2 10.98 -16.55 1.83
N GLN A 3 12.04 -16.74 1.03
CA GLN A 3 12.59 -15.65 0.21
C GLN A 3 11.55 -14.98 -0.69
N PHE A 4 10.66 -15.77 -1.31
CA PHE A 4 9.57 -15.22 -2.13
C PHE A 4 8.58 -14.40 -1.29
N LEU A 5 8.20 -14.88 -0.11
CA LEU A 5 7.32 -14.15 0.80
C LEU A 5 7.96 -12.85 1.30
N TRP A 6 9.27 -12.88 1.58
CA TRP A 6 10.05 -11.71 1.96
C TRP A 6 10.04 -10.67 0.84
N ASP A 7 10.45 -11.06 -0.36
CA ASP A 7 10.50 -10.16 -1.53
C ASP A 7 9.10 -9.61 -1.85
N PHE A 8 8.08 -10.47 -1.83
CA PHE A 8 6.69 -10.06 -2.04
C PHE A 8 6.22 -9.05 -0.99
N SER A 9 6.59 -9.23 0.28
CA SER A 9 6.25 -8.29 1.35
C SER A 9 6.91 -6.93 1.15
N ILE A 10 8.17 -6.90 0.72
CA ILE A 10 8.89 -5.66 0.41
C ILE A 10 8.23 -4.94 -0.79
N TYR A 11 7.93 -5.66 -1.87
CA TYR A 11 7.27 -5.03 -3.02
C TYR A 11 5.86 -4.54 -2.69
N SER A 12 5.13 -5.26 -1.83
CA SER A 12 3.81 -4.84 -1.35
C SER A 12 3.88 -3.55 -0.54
N SER A 13 4.89 -3.36 0.31
CA SER A 13 5.04 -2.14 1.09
C SER A 13 5.42 -0.94 0.22
N LEU A 14 6.29 -1.14 -0.78
CA LEU A 14 6.64 -0.11 -1.76
C LEU A 14 5.43 0.32 -2.58
N LEU A 15 4.61 -0.64 -3.04
CA LEU A 15 3.36 -0.35 -3.73
C LEU A 15 2.40 0.42 -2.83
N GLY A 16 2.24 0.00 -1.57
CA GLY A 16 1.40 0.68 -0.59
C GLY A 16 1.83 2.12 -0.33
N LEU A 17 3.13 2.37 -0.21
CA LEU A 17 3.69 3.71 -0.09
C LEU A 17 3.37 4.56 -1.32
N GLY A 18 3.56 4.02 -2.53
CA GLY A 18 3.22 4.73 -3.77
C GLY A 18 1.74 5.12 -3.84
N LEU A 19 0.84 4.21 -3.48
CA LEU A 19 -0.59 4.47 -3.41
C LEU A 19 -0.94 5.51 -2.33
N LEU A 20 -0.26 5.46 -1.19
CA LEU A 20 -0.44 6.44 -0.11
C LEU A 20 -0.02 7.84 -0.55
N ILE A 21 1.11 7.98 -1.26
CA ILE A 21 1.56 9.26 -1.82
C ILE A 21 0.49 9.82 -2.78
N ILE A 22 -0.04 9.00 -3.68
CA ILE A 22 -1.12 9.43 -4.60
C ILE A 22 -2.36 9.85 -3.80
N ALA A 23 -2.77 9.06 -2.81
CA ALA A 23 -3.90 9.40 -1.95
C ALA A 23 -3.68 10.73 -1.21
N PHE A 24 -2.48 10.96 -0.68
CA PHE A 24 -2.10 12.18 0.01
C PHE A 24 -2.13 13.40 -0.92
N LEU A 25 -1.48 13.33 -2.08
CA LEU A 25 -1.43 14.42 -3.05
C LEU A 25 -2.81 14.77 -3.63
N THR A 26 -3.67 13.77 -3.81
CA THR A 26 -5.07 13.99 -4.23
C THR A 26 -5.93 14.55 -3.10
N GLY A 27 -5.67 14.17 -1.84
CA GLY A 27 -6.33 14.72 -0.65
C GLY A 27 -5.99 16.19 -0.41
N LEU A 28 -4.72 16.58 -0.61
CA LEU A 28 -4.27 17.97 -0.56
C LEU A 28 -4.68 18.81 -1.78
N ARG A 29 -5.33 18.20 -2.78
CA ARG A 29 -5.69 18.84 -4.06
C ARG A 29 -4.50 19.39 -4.85
N ILE A 30 -3.28 18.90 -4.59
CA ILE A 30 -2.10 19.16 -5.41
C ILE A 30 -2.31 18.50 -6.78
N ILE A 31 -2.74 17.23 -6.79
CA ILE A 31 -3.20 16.54 -7.99
C ILE A 31 -4.73 16.64 -8.07
N LYS A 32 -5.23 17.40 -9.05
CA LYS A 32 -6.67 17.65 -9.24
C LYS A 32 -7.27 16.65 -10.23
N ILE A 33 -7.92 15.62 -9.70
CA ILE A 33 -8.64 14.61 -10.50
C ILE A 33 -10.14 14.84 -10.37
N LYS A 34 -10.90 14.66 -11.46
CA LYS A 34 -12.36 14.76 -11.43
C LYS A 34 -12.94 13.78 -10.40
N ALA A 35 -13.80 14.27 -9.51
CA ALA A 35 -14.38 13.50 -8.40
C ALA A 35 -15.07 12.19 -8.85
N LYS A 36 -15.60 12.15 -10.09
CA LYS A 36 -16.23 10.95 -10.67
C LYS A 36 -15.34 9.70 -10.64
N TYR A 37 -14.02 9.86 -10.71
CA TYR A 37 -13.08 8.73 -10.71
C TYR A 37 -12.78 8.18 -9.30
N ARG A 38 -13.10 8.95 -8.25
CA ARG A 38 -12.89 8.59 -6.83
C ARG A 38 -11.46 8.09 -6.54
N ILE A 39 -10.46 8.65 -7.20
CA ILE A 39 -9.06 8.18 -7.14
C ILE A 39 -8.50 8.25 -5.72
N HIS A 40 -8.72 9.35 -4.99
CA HIS A 40 -8.28 9.47 -3.60
C HIS A 40 -8.73 8.29 -2.74
N LYS A 41 -10.04 7.98 -2.75
CA LYS A 41 -10.61 6.87 -1.97
C LYS A 41 -10.05 5.52 -2.40
N LYS A 42 -9.94 5.27 -3.71
CA LYS A 42 -9.41 4.01 -4.24
C LYS A 42 -7.93 3.81 -3.90
N ALA A 43 -7.12 4.86 -4.05
CA ALA A 43 -5.70 4.84 -3.72
C ALA A 43 -5.49 4.65 -2.20
N ALA A 44 -6.26 5.32 -1.35
CA ALA A 44 -6.19 5.16 0.10
C ALA A 44 -6.54 3.72 0.54
N ILE A 45 -7.62 3.14 -0.01
CA ILE A 45 -8.00 1.75 0.29
C ILE A 45 -6.92 0.78 -0.21
N GLY A 46 -6.41 0.97 -1.43
CA GLY A 46 -5.35 0.13 -1.98
C GLY A 46 -4.06 0.20 -1.14
N ALA A 47 -3.67 1.40 -0.71
CA ALA A 47 -2.52 1.61 0.19
C ALA A 47 -2.72 0.86 1.52
N PHE A 48 -3.92 0.97 2.12
CA PHE A 48 -4.23 0.27 3.36
C PHE A 48 -4.13 -1.25 3.21
N ILE A 49 -4.75 -1.83 2.18
CA ILE A 49 -4.75 -3.28 1.95
C ILE A 49 -3.33 -3.82 1.74
N THR A 50 -2.53 -3.14 0.91
CA THR A 50 -1.16 -3.56 0.59
C THR A 50 -0.23 -3.49 1.82
N VAL A 51 -0.35 -2.44 2.63
CA VAL A 51 0.40 -2.33 3.90
C VAL A 51 -0.06 -3.36 4.92
N MET A 52 -1.35 -3.70 4.98
CA MET A 52 -1.85 -4.78 5.84
C MET A 52 -1.28 -6.14 5.44
N ILE A 53 -1.23 -6.45 4.15
CA ILE A 53 -0.59 -7.68 3.65
C ILE A 53 0.89 -7.72 4.06
N HIS A 54 1.61 -6.61 3.83
CA HIS A 54 3.00 -6.47 4.27
C HIS A 54 3.16 -6.74 5.77
N ALA A 55 2.34 -6.10 6.61
CA ALA A 55 2.38 -6.24 8.05
C ALA A 55 2.11 -7.68 8.51
N ILE A 56 1.13 -8.36 7.93
CA ILE A 56 0.82 -9.77 8.24
C ILE A 56 2.01 -10.67 7.92
N ILE A 57 2.67 -10.46 6.77
CA ILE A 57 3.85 -11.25 6.39
C ILE A 57 5.03 -10.95 7.33
N MET A 58 5.24 -9.67 7.71
CA MET A 58 6.29 -9.31 8.66
C MET A 58 6.04 -9.91 10.06
N ILE A 59 4.79 -9.97 10.50
CA ILE A 59 4.41 -10.68 11.74
C ILE A 59 4.78 -12.17 11.63
N TYR A 60 4.50 -12.80 10.49
CA TYR A 60 4.91 -14.19 10.26
C TYR A 60 6.43 -14.36 10.41
N PHE A 61 7.24 -13.51 9.75
CA PHE A 61 8.70 -13.57 9.86
C PHE A 61 9.22 -13.26 11.26
N TYR A 62 8.54 -12.39 12.01
CA TYR A 62 8.97 -12.05 13.37
C TYR A 62 8.78 -13.20 14.37
N PHE A 63 7.72 -14.00 14.21
CA PHE A 63 7.37 -15.06 15.16
C PHE A 63 7.81 -16.46 14.74
N PHE A 64 7.95 -16.74 13.45
CA PHE A 64 8.07 -18.10 12.92
C PHE A 64 9.29 -18.33 12.02
N THR A 65 10.20 -17.35 11.92
CA THR A 65 11.46 -17.45 11.16
C THR A 65 12.60 -16.99 12.04
#